data_AF-Q5JD81-F1
#
_entry.id   AF-Q5JD81-F1
#
_cell.length_a   1.000
_cell.length_b   1.000
_cell.length_c   1.000
_cell.angle_alpha   90.00
_cell.angle_beta   90.00
_cell.angle_gamma   90.00
#
_symmetry.space_group_name_H-M   'P 1'
#
loop_
_entity.id
_entity.type
_entity.pdbx_description
1 polymer ?
#
loop_
_entity_poly.entity_id
_entity_poly.type
_entity_poly.pdbx_seq_one_letter_code
_entity_poly.pdbx_strand_id
1 'polypeptide(L)'
;MWITIQGKHLTIKIDLDRYIPSPDPFFSIFTIDDHILVGACWKGKLEGDESDVYRVFENLLDACSCLLDPEHPHVRALTRFERKNAEEAGFRLKGDEVVVYRGVERNSIYYACSTGRIARIYYHNELLEFTDCPEYKGKHKGVVELSLKEFVEDVLKISREYLEKYASIIDRILIENEHNPGDDYEYLLNFYQEVKKMYEKPSCGSSSLSKKEHWA
;
A
#
# COMPACT_ATOMS: atom_id res chain seq x y z
N MET A 1 1.52 -14.55 17.16
CA MET A 1 2.73 -13.79 17.48
C MET A 1 2.70 -12.63 16.53
N TRP A 2 2.65 -11.42 17.08
CA TRP A 2 2.66 -10.22 16.24
C TRP A 2 4.08 -9.96 15.74
N ILE A 3 4.27 -10.06 14.44
CA ILE A 3 5.43 -9.49 13.77
C ILE A 3 5.11 -8.06 13.38
N THR A 4 6.14 -7.20 13.33
CA THR A 4 6.00 -5.81 12.91
C THR A 4 7.04 -5.53 11.84
N ILE A 5 6.59 -5.09 10.67
CA ILE A 5 7.41 -4.69 9.53
C ILE A 5 7.19 -3.20 9.34
N GLN A 6 8.26 -2.41 9.46
CA GLN A 6 8.14 -0.97 9.65
C GLN A 6 9.09 -0.15 8.76
N GLY A 7 8.49 0.74 7.96
CA GLY A 7 9.11 1.85 7.26
C GLY A 7 9.30 3.07 8.15
N LYS A 8 9.50 4.24 7.55
CA LYS A 8 9.49 5.52 8.24
C LYS A 8 8.07 5.96 8.62
N HIS A 9 7.13 5.76 7.70
CA HIS A 9 5.71 6.11 7.78
C HIS A 9 4.82 4.87 7.79
N LEU A 10 5.11 3.87 6.93
CA LEU A 10 4.28 2.67 6.79
C LEU A 10 4.62 1.64 7.86
N THR A 11 3.62 1.05 8.51
CA THR A 11 3.80 -0.09 9.41
C THR A 11 2.74 -1.15 9.15
N ILE A 12 3.17 -2.39 8.94
CA ILE A 12 2.33 -3.58 8.84
C ILE A 12 2.64 -4.49 10.01
N LYS A 13 1.60 -4.86 10.77
CA LYS A 13 1.68 -5.90 11.80
C LYS A 13 0.88 -7.10 11.35
N ILE A 14 1.40 -8.30 11.58
CA ILE A 14 0.75 -9.55 11.17
C ILE A 14 0.73 -10.49 12.37
N ASP A 15 -0.42 -11.07 12.68
CA ASP A 15 -0.54 -12.09 13.72
C ASP A 15 -0.35 -13.48 13.13
N LEU A 16 0.84 -14.04 13.34
CA LEU A 16 1.18 -15.38 12.84
C LEU A 16 0.64 -16.53 13.71
N ASP A 17 0.11 -16.26 14.91
CA ASP A 17 -0.47 -17.35 15.74
C ASP A 17 -1.95 -17.59 15.40
N ARG A 18 -2.58 -16.62 14.74
CA ARG A 18 -4.00 -16.65 14.41
C ARG A 18 -4.18 -16.89 12.93
N TYR A 19 -4.29 -18.16 12.58
CA TYR A 19 -4.69 -18.61 11.25
C TYR A 19 -6.20 -18.89 11.20
N ILE A 20 -6.83 -18.56 10.08
CA ILE A 20 -8.19 -18.98 9.75
C ILE A 20 -8.22 -19.59 8.33
N PRO A 21 -9.03 -20.64 8.08
CA PRO A 21 -9.18 -21.21 6.76
C PRO A 21 -10.11 -20.34 5.89
N SER A 22 -9.59 -19.19 5.45
CA SER A 22 -10.26 -18.24 4.56
C SER A 22 -9.33 -17.81 3.41
N PRO A 23 -9.84 -17.10 2.38
CA PRO A 23 -9.00 -16.44 1.38
C PRO A 23 -8.05 -15.39 1.96
N ASP A 24 -8.33 -14.90 3.18
CA ASP A 24 -7.58 -13.86 3.88
C ASP A 24 -7.09 -14.44 5.24
N PRO A 25 -6.13 -15.38 5.21
CA PRO A 25 -5.93 -16.36 6.29
C PRO A 25 -5.29 -15.80 7.57
N PHE A 26 -4.74 -14.59 7.52
CA PHE A 26 -4.06 -13.95 8.65
C PHE A 26 -4.80 -12.71 9.13
N PHE A 27 -4.41 -12.20 10.29
CA PHE A 27 -4.88 -10.92 10.78
C PHE A 27 -3.77 -9.88 10.66
N SER A 28 -4.04 -8.76 9.99
CA SER A 28 -3.07 -7.68 9.82
C SER A 28 -3.60 -6.32 10.28
N ILE A 29 -2.67 -5.48 10.75
CA ILE A 29 -2.90 -4.07 11.02
C ILE A 29 -1.99 -3.30 10.07
N PHE A 30 -2.57 -2.46 9.21
CA PHE A 30 -1.82 -1.58 8.32
C PHE A 30 -2.04 -0.13 8.73
N THR A 31 -0.94 0.59 8.95
CA THR A 31 -0.94 2.00 9.33
C THR A 31 -0.01 2.83 8.45
N ILE A 32 -0.38 4.09 8.27
CA ILE A 32 0.50 5.14 7.74
C ILE A 32 0.50 6.26 8.77
N ASP A 33 1.66 6.52 9.37
CA ASP A 33 1.80 7.39 10.53
C ASP A 33 0.79 7.03 11.64
N ASP A 34 -0.11 7.94 12.02
CA ASP A 34 -1.15 7.72 13.04
C ASP A 34 -2.49 7.23 12.48
N HIS A 35 -2.58 6.92 11.19
CA HIS A 35 -3.81 6.49 10.53
C HIS A 35 -3.86 4.97 10.40
N ILE A 36 -4.95 4.35 10.87
CA ILE A 36 -5.21 2.91 10.73
C ILE A 36 -5.99 2.68 9.44
N LEU A 37 -5.31 2.17 8.42
CA LEU A 37 -5.91 1.84 7.13
C LEU A 37 -6.60 0.48 7.18
N VAL A 38 -6.05 -0.48 7.92
CA VAL A 38 -6.57 -1.85 8.07
C VAL A 38 -6.51 -2.26 9.54
N GLY A 39 -7.55 -2.92 10.03
CA GLY A 39 -7.73 -3.27 11.44
C GLY A 39 -8.54 -2.24 12.22
N ALA A 40 -8.64 -2.41 13.52
CA ALA A 40 -9.47 -1.57 14.38
C ALA A 40 -8.86 -1.35 15.76
N CYS A 41 -9.51 -0.52 16.57
CA CYS A 41 -9.22 -0.37 17.98
C CYS A 41 -10.45 -0.74 18.81
N TRP A 42 -10.26 -1.62 19.80
CA TRP A 42 -11.30 -2.08 20.72
C TRP A 42 -10.77 -2.07 22.15
N LYS A 43 -11.48 -1.44 23.08
CA LYS A 43 -11.13 -1.38 24.50
C LYS A 43 -9.67 -0.92 24.73
N GLY A 44 -9.21 0.03 23.91
CA GLY A 44 -7.85 0.57 23.95
C GLY A 44 -6.77 -0.37 23.39
N LYS A 45 -7.13 -1.40 22.61
CA LYS A 45 -6.20 -2.34 21.96
C LYS A 45 -6.43 -2.38 20.47
N LEU A 46 -5.33 -2.38 19.71
CA LEU A 46 -5.40 -2.61 18.27
C LEU A 46 -5.67 -4.08 17.98
N GLU A 47 -6.57 -4.34 17.04
CA GLU A 47 -6.95 -5.66 16.55
C GLU A 47 -6.78 -5.65 15.02
N GLY A 48 -6.24 -6.73 14.46
CA GLY A 48 -6.10 -6.86 13.01
C GLY A 48 -7.42 -7.17 12.32
N ASP A 49 -7.48 -6.87 11.02
CA ASP A 49 -8.51 -7.39 10.12
C ASP A 49 -7.97 -8.59 9.35
N GLU A 50 -8.87 -9.43 8.85
CA GLU A 50 -8.51 -10.54 7.98
C GLU A 50 -7.82 -10.02 6.71
N SER A 51 -6.71 -10.65 6.36
CA SER A 51 -5.78 -10.16 5.36
C SER A 51 -5.04 -11.29 4.65
N ASP A 52 -4.93 -11.14 3.34
CA ASP A 52 -3.97 -11.85 2.51
C ASP A 52 -2.65 -11.06 2.51
N VAL A 53 -1.70 -11.51 3.34
CA VAL A 53 -0.43 -10.83 3.54
C VAL A 53 0.37 -10.73 2.24
N TYR A 54 0.35 -11.75 1.39
CA TYR A 54 1.05 -11.71 0.11
C TYR A 54 0.49 -10.58 -0.75
N ARG A 55 -0.84 -10.54 -0.90
CA ARG A 55 -1.51 -9.50 -1.68
C ARG A 55 -1.26 -8.11 -1.10
N VAL A 56 -1.22 -7.91 0.22
CA VAL A 56 -0.87 -6.60 0.78
C VAL A 56 0.44 -6.07 0.20
N PHE A 57 1.49 -6.89 0.11
CA PHE A 57 2.78 -6.46 -0.43
C PHE A 57 2.76 -6.32 -1.96
N GLU A 58 2.08 -7.22 -2.68
CA GLU A 58 1.85 -7.10 -4.13
C GLU A 58 1.16 -5.77 -4.47
N ASN A 59 0.06 -5.47 -3.79
CA ASN A 59 -0.74 -4.26 -3.91
C ASN A 59 0.09 -2.99 -3.74
N LEU A 60 0.98 -2.97 -2.75
CA LEU A 60 1.84 -1.83 -2.47
C LEU A 60 2.91 -1.65 -3.56
N LEU A 61 3.51 -2.75 -4.04
CA LEU A 61 4.48 -2.70 -5.13
C LEU A 61 3.82 -2.28 -6.45
N ASP A 62 2.61 -2.74 -6.73
CA ASP A 62 1.79 -2.33 -7.88
C ASP A 62 1.49 -0.83 -7.86
N ALA A 63 1.09 -0.31 -6.69
CA ALA A 63 0.91 1.12 -6.50
C ALA A 63 2.22 1.87 -6.82
N CYS A 64 3.36 1.45 -6.28
CA CYS A 64 4.64 2.09 -6.57
C CYS A 64 5.02 2.03 -8.06
N SER A 65 4.87 0.87 -8.71
CA SER A 65 5.14 0.69 -10.14
C SER A 65 4.35 1.70 -10.98
N CYS A 66 3.04 1.80 -10.75
CA CYS A 66 2.17 2.70 -11.49
C CYS A 66 2.48 4.18 -11.20
N LEU A 67 2.81 4.52 -9.95
CA LEU A 67 3.14 5.91 -9.57
C LEU A 67 4.51 6.37 -10.09
N LEU A 68 5.44 5.43 -10.35
CA LEU A 68 6.75 5.72 -10.92
C LEU A 68 6.74 5.84 -12.45
N ASP A 69 5.75 5.26 -13.13
CA ASP A 69 5.55 5.42 -14.58
C ASP A 69 4.09 5.82 -14.94
N PRO A 70 3.68 7.04 -14.53
CA PRO A 70 2.28 7.48 -14.66
C PRO A 70 1.81 7.64 -16.12
N GLU A 71 2.75 7.78 -17.06
CA GLU A 71 2.46 8.01 -18.47
C GLU A 71 2.23 6.71 -19.24
N HIS A 72 2.53 5.55 -18.64
CA HIS A 72 2.32 4.26 -19.26
C HIS A 72 0.84 4.08 -19.69
N PRO A 73 0.55 3.61 -20.92
CA PRO A 73 -0.83 3.52 -21.42
C PRO A 73 -1.77 2.72 -20.52
N HIS A 74 -1.25 1.66 -19.89
CA HIS A 74 -2.00 0.87 -18.90
C HIS A 74 -2.36 1.70 -17.66
N VAL A 75 -1.42 2.47 -17.12
CA VAL A 75 -1.65 3.32 -15.93
C VAL A 75 -2.67 4.41 -16.22
N ARG A 76 -2.61 5.03 -17.41
CA ARG A 76 -3.63 6.01 -17.84
C ARG A 76 -5.02 5.38 -18.00
N ALA A 77 -5.10 4.14 -18.47
CA ALA A 77 -6.36 3.42 -18.56
C ALA A 77 -6.92 3.07 -17.17
N LEU A 78 -6.07 2.52 -16.29
CA LEU A 78 -6.38 2.20 -14.90
C LEU A 78 -6.86 3.44 -14.14
N THR A 79 -6.14 4.57 -14.29
CA THR A 79 -6.49 5.84 -13.64
C THR A 79 -7.90 6.30 -13.97
N ARG A 80 -8.35 6.16 -15.21
CA ARG A 80 -9.73 6.54 -15.59
C ARG A 80 -10.77 5.67 -14.89
N PHE A 81 -10.49 4.37 -14.74
CA PHE A 81 -11.39 3.44 -14.07
C PHE A 81 -11.39 3.64 -12.55
N GLU A 82 -10.22 3.70 -11.92
CA GLU A 82 -10.11 3.82 -10.46
C GLU A 82 -10.55 5.19 -9.94
N ARG A 83 -10.38 6.25 -10.73
CA ARG A 83 -10.94 7.56 -10.42
C ARG A 83 -12.46 7.49 -10.20
N LYS A 84 -13.16 6.81 -11.11
CA LYS A 84 -14.61 6.62 -11.00
C LYS A 84 -14.96 5.83 -9.74
N ASN A 85 -14.24 4.74 -9.45
CA ASN A 85 -14.48 3.94 -8.25
C ASN A 85 -14.26 4.74 -6.96
N ALA A 86 -13.18 5.53 -6.88
CA ALA A 86 -12.89 6.35 -5.72
C ALA A 86 -13.96 7.44 -5.50
N GLU A 87 -14.44 8.07 -6.58
CA GLU A 87 -15.53 9.03 -6.53
C GLU A 87 -16.86 8.38 -6.11
N GLU A 88 -17.18 7.19 -6.61
CA GLU A 88 -18.35 6.40 -6.19
C GLU A 88 -18.26 5.95 -4.73
N ALA A 89 -17.06 5.66 -4.22
CA ALA A 89 -16.78 5.43 -2.81
C ALA A 89 -16.84 6.73 -1.97
N GLY A 90 -17.14 7.88 -2.59
CA GLY A 90 -17.35 9.17 -1.94
C GLY A 90 -16.08 9.92 -1.59
N PHE A 91 -14.94 9.63 -2.24
CA PHE A 91 -13.73 10.43 -2.14
C PHE A 91 -13.75 11.60 -3.13
N ARG A 92 -13.20 12.73 -2.71
CA ARG A 92 -13.01 13.90 -3.58
C ARG A 92 -11.54 14.00 -3.96
N LEU A 93 -11.23 13.46 -5.13
CA LEU A 93 -9.89 13.49 -5.69
C LEU A 93 -9.48 14.93 -6.06
N LYS A 94 -8.18 15.25 -5.97
CA LYS A 94 -7.68 16.59 -6.32
C LYS A 94 -7.17 16.61 -7.77
N GLY A 95 -7.76 17.47 -8.60
CA GLY A 95 -7.26 17.78 -9.94
C GLY A 95 -7.00 16.53 -10.80
N ASP A 96 -5.84 16.52 -11.45
CA ASP A 96 -5.37 15.50 -12.41
C ASP A 96 -4.53 14.39 -11.76
N GLU A 97 -4.78 14.08 -10.48
CA GLU A 97 -4.16 12.93 -9.80
C GLU A 97 -4.13 11.66 -10.66
N VAL A 98 -2.96 11.03 -10.72
CA VAL A 98 -2.84 9.62 -11.10
C VAL A 98 -3.47 8.84 -9.96
N VAL A 99 -4.50 8.05 -10.27
CA VAL A 99 -5.28 7.28 -9.29
C VAL A 99 -5.01 5.83 -9.60
N VAL A 100 -4.25 5.17 -8.76
CA VAL A 100 -3.85 3.80 -9.01
C VAL A 100 -4.24 2.95 -7.83
N TYR A 101 -4.63 1.73 -8.18
CA TYR A 101 -4.69 0.62 -7.26
C TYR A 101 -5.71 0.76 -6.11
N ARG A 102 -6.72 -0.12 -6.12
CA ARG A 102 -7.62 -0.32 -5.00
C ARG A 102 -7.08 -1.48 -4.16
N GLY A 103 -6.39 -1.17 -3.05
CA GLY A 103 -6.16 -2.17 -2.01
C GLY A 103 -7.48 -2.52 -1.37
N VAL A 104 -7.85 -3.80 -1.40
CA VAL A 104 -9.06 -4.32 -0.74
C VAL A 104 -8.60 -5.36 0.26
N GLU A 105 -8.67 -4.98 1.53
CA GLU A 105 -8.73 -5.95 2.63
C GLU A 105 -10.19 -6.12 3.02
N ARG A 106 -10.52 -7.16 3.80
CA ARG A 106 -11.89 -7.60 4.01
C ARG A 106 -12.87 -6.48 4.38
N ASN A 107 -12.48 -5.56 5.26
CA ASN A 107 -13.29 -4.42 5.69
C ASN A 107 -12.63 -3.06 5.41
N SER A 108 -11.62 -3.01 4.55
CA SER A 108 -10.87 -1.79 4.26
C SER A 108 -10.61 -1.63 2.77
N ILE A 109 -10.80 -0.40 2.29
CA ILE A 109 -10.38 -0.01 0.94
C ILE A 109 -9.42 1.17 1.02
N TYR A 110 -8.40 1.16 0.17
CA TYR A 110 -7.54 2.33 -0.03
C TYR A 110 -7.13 2.50 -1.48
N TYR A 111 -6.93 3.76 -1.88
CA TYR A 111 -6.51 4.18 -3.22
C TYR A 111 -5.19 4.92 -3.12
N ALA A 112 -4.18 4.48 -3.85
CA ALA A 112 -2.90 5.16 -3.94
C ALA A 112 -2.92 6.18 -5.10
N CYS A 113 -2.78 7.45 -4.78
CA CYS A 113 -2.82 8.52 -5.78
C CYS A 113 -1.51 9.31 -5.79
N SER A 114 -1.23 10.04 -6.87
CA SER A 114 -0.09 10.94 -6.92
C SER A 114 -0.32 12.15 -7.81
N THR A 115 0.26 13.29 -7.40
CA THR A 115 0.49 14.47 -8.26
C THR A 115 1.98 14.59 -8.63
N GLY A 116 2.66 13.46 -8.82
CA GLY A 116 4.06 13.35 -9.23
C GLY A 116 5.08 13.46 -8.08
N ARG A 117 4.87 14.33 -7.09
CA ARG A 117 5.79 14.47 -5.93
C ARG A 117 5.22 14.01 -4.59
N ILE A 118 3.90 13.94 -4.50
CA ILE A 118 3.17 13.63 -3.27
C ILE A 118 2.36 12.38 -3.55
N ALA A 119 2.53 11.35 -2.73
CA ALA A 119 1.60 10.23 -2.65
C ALA A 119 0.42 10.64 -1.76
N ARG A 120 -0.80 10.39 -2.22
CA ARG A 120 -2.03 10.57 -1.46
C ARG A 120 -2.76 9.25 -1.33
N ILE A 121 -2.95 8.78 -0.12
CA ILE A 121 -3.64 7.53 0.15
C ILE A 121 -5.03 7.85 0.69
N TYR A 122 -6.04 7.71 -0.16
CA TYR A 122 -7.43 7.80 0.27
C TYR A 122 -7.83 6.48 0.87
N TYR A 123 -8.43 6.46 2.05
CA TYR A 123 -8.76 5.20 2.74
C TYR A 123 -10.14 5.26 3.38
N HIS A 124 -10.78 4.10 3.45
CA HIS A 124 -12.00 3.85 4.20
C HIS A 124 -11.87 2.48 4.88
N ASN A 125 -11.86 2.49 6.21
CA ASN A 125 -11.74 1.37 7.11
C ASN A 125 -13.05 1.22 7.88
N GLU A 126 -13.90 0.29 7.45
CA GLU A 126 -15.25 0.10 7.97
C GLU A 126 -15.25 -0.32 9.45
N LEU A 127 -14.30 -1.15 9.88
CA LEU A 127 -14.23 -1.60 11.27
C LEU A 127 -14.00 -0.44 12.24
N LEU A 128 -13.23 0.57 11.82
CA LEU A 128 -12.93 1.73 12.62
C LEU A 128 -14.12 2.69 12.75
N GLU A 129 -15.18 2.56 11.93
CA GLU A 129 -16.41 3.33 12.07
C GLU A 129 -17.09 3.04 13.42
N PHE A 130 -16.99 1.79 13.88
CA PHE A 130 -17.65 1.28 15.07
C PHE A 130 -16.77 1.28 16.32
N THR A 131 -15.55 1.82 16.25
CA THR A 131 -14.57 1.79 17.34
C THR A 131 -15.09 2.42 18.64
N ASP A 132 -14.71 1.84 19.78
CA ASP A 132 -14.92 2.40 21.13
C ASP A 132 -13.71 3.21 21.63
N CYS A 133 -12.63 3.31 20.86
CA CYS A 133 -11.43 4.07 21.19
C CYS A 133 -11.59 5.57 20.80
N PRO A 134 -11.59 6.51 21.75
CA PRO A 134 -11.85 7.93 21.48
C PRO A 134 -10.91 8.58 20.45
N GLU A 135 -9.63 8.19 20.44
CA GLU A 135 -8.58 8.75 19.59
C GLU A 135 -8.74 8.42 18.09
N TYR A 136 -9.53 7.39 17.77
CA TYR A 136 -9.82 6.95 16.41
C TYR A 136 -11.24 7.29 15.94
N LYS A 137 -12.05 7.90 16.81
CA LYS A 137 -13.44 8.21 16.51
C LYS A 137 -13.52 9.19 15.33
N GLY A 138 -14.25 8.78 14.28
CA GLY A 138 -14.39 9.55 13.05
C GLY A 138 -13.16 9.50 12.11
N LYS A 139 -12.13 8.70 12.43
CA LYS A 139 -10.94 8.50 11.56
C LYS A 139 -11.06 7.31 10.62
N HIS A 140 -12.25 6.72 10.49
CA HIS A 140 -12.52 5.56 9.63
C HIS A 140 -12.38 5.87 8.14
N LYS A 141 -12.47 7.15 7.73
CA LYS A 141 -12.31 7.57 6.35
C LYS A 141 -11.46 8.83 6.28
N GLY A 142 -10.52 8.89 5.34
CA GLY A 142 -9.62 10.04 5.23
C GLY A 142 -8.68 10.01 4.03
N VAL A 143 -7.71 10.91 4.07
CA VAL A 143 -6.59 10.98 3.12
C VAL A 143 -5.30 11.22 3.89
N VAL A 144 -4.27 10.43 3.58
CA VAL A 144 -2.91 10.61 4.10
C VAL A 144 -2.03 11.12 2.96
N GLU A 145 -1.24 12.17 3.20
CA GLU A 145 -0.32 12.74 2.22
C GLU A 145 1.13 12.61 2.73
N LEU A 146 2.02 12.06 1.89
CA LEU A 146 3.45 11.99 2.15
C LEU A 146 4.23 12.17 0.84
N SER A 147 5.55 12.37 0.90
CA SER A 147 6.32 12.46 -0.34
C SER A 147 6.27 11.13 -1.09
N LEU A 148 6.14 11.18 -2.42
CA LEU A 148 6.14 9.97 -3.25
C LEU A 148 7.44 9.18 -3.05
N LYS A 149 8.55 9.90 -2.88
CA LYS A 149 9.85 9.32 -2.59
C LYS A 149 9.82 8.50 -1.30
N GLU A 150 9.39 9.09 -0.19
CA GLU A 150 9.34 8.39 1.10
C GLU A 150 8.35 7.23 1.08
N PHE A 151 7.22 7.37 0.38
CA PHE A 151 6.28 6.27 0.19
C PHE A 151 6.94 5.07 -0.53
N VAL A 152 7.61 5.30 -1.66
CA VAL A 152 8.30 4.23 -2.41
C VAL A 152 9.44 3.61 -1.60
N GLU A 153 10.24 4.44 -0.90
CA GLU A 153 11.32 3.95 -0.03
C GLU A 153 10.80 3.04 1.08
N ASP A 154 9.68 3.42 1.69
CA ASP A 154 9.02 2.62 2.71
C ASP A 154 8.49 1.30 2.15
N VAL A 155 7.76 1.34 1.04
CA VAL A 155 7.23 0.14 0.38
C VAL A 155 8.34 -0.83 0.02
N LEU A 156 9.43 -0.35 -0.60
CA LEU A 156 10.58 -1.19 -0.93
C LEU A 156 11.22 -1.78 0.33
N LYS A 157 11.38 -0.99 1.39
CA LYS A 157 11.95 -1.47 2.65
C LYS A 157 11.10 -2.57 3.28
N ILE A 158 9.80 -2.34 3.45
CA ILE A 158 8.91 -3.31 4.11
C ILE A 158 8.71 -4.56 3.25
N SER A 159 8.63 -4.43 1.93
CA SER A 159 8.52 -5.57 1.01
C SER A 159 9.76 -6.44 1.03
N ARG A 160 10.95 -5.81 1.07
CA ARG A 160 12.22 -6.53 1.23
C ARG A 160 12.24 -7.32 2.53
N GLU A 161 11.87 -6.69 3.64
CA GLU A 161 11.86 -7.36 4.94
C GLU A 161 10.87 -8.52 4.99
N TYR A 162 9.67 -8.35 4.41
CA TYR A 162 8.71 -9.43 4.22
C TYR A 162 9.31 -10.61 3.46
N LEU A 163 9.84 -10.35 2.26
CA LEU A 163 10.41 -11.38 1.37
C LEU A 163 11.59 -12.10 2.01
N GLU A 164 12.50 -11.39 2.69
CA GLU A 164 13.71 -11.97 3.28
C GLU A 164 13.45 -12.73 4.58
N LYS A 165 12.48 -12.31 5.40
CA LYS A 165 12.32 -12.84 6.76
C LYS A 165 11.03 -13.63 6.99
N TYR A 166 9.93 -13.26 6.36
CA TYR A 166 8.59 -13.68 6.78
C TYR A 166 7.83 -14.48 5.73
N ALA A 167 8.10 -14.27 4.44
CA ALA A 167 7.50 -15.01 3.33
C ALA A 167 7.51 -16.53 3.57
N SER A 168 8.70 -17.10 3.79
CA SER A 168 8.86 -18.55 4.02
C SER A 168 8.21 -19.07 5.33
N ILE A 169 8.00 -18.20 6.32
CA ILE A 169 7.31 -18.56 7.57
C ILE A 169 5.81 -18.63 7.31
N ILE A 170 5.25 -17.65 6.62
CA ILE A 170 3.84 -17.59 6.23
C ILE A 170 3.50 -18.77 5.31
N ASP A 171 4.34 -19.05 4.32
CA ASP A 171 4.21 -20.22 3.45
C ASP A 171 4.08 -21.52 4.24
N ARG A 172 4.95 -21.70 5.23
CA ARG A 172 4.94 -22.90 6.06
C ARG A 172 3.63 -23.01 6.82
N ILE A 173 3.13 -21.91 7.39
CA ILE A 173 1.84 -21.90 8.10
C ILE A 173 0.70 -22.28 7.14
N LEU A 174 0.70 -21.77 5.90
CA LEU A 174 -0.31 -22.11 4.90
C LEU A 174 -0.28 -23.61 4.56
N ILE A 175 0.91 -24.15 4.25
CA ILE A 175 1.11 -25.56 3.92
C ILE A 175 0.72 -26.48 5.09
N GLU A 176 1.12 -26.14 6.31
CA GLU A 176 0.78 -26.90 7.53
C GLU A 176 -0.73 -26.95 7.79
N ASN A 177 -1.49 -25.97 7.28
CA ASN A 177 -2.94 -25.90 7.37
C ASN A 177 -3.68 -26.34 6.09
N GLU A 178 -3.00 -27.12 5.23
CA GLU A 178 -3.54 -27.65 3.96
C GLU A 178 -4.09 -26.57 3.00
N HIS A 179 -3.66 -25.32 3.19
CA HIS A 179 -3.92 -24.24 2.25
C HIS A 179 -2.83 -24.28 1.19
N ASN A 180 -3.21 -24.46 -0.07
CA ASN A 180 -2.25 -24.34 -1.15
C ASN A 180 -1.87 -22.86 -1.26
N PRO A 181 -0.61 -22.45 -1.01
CA PRO A 181 -0.20 -21.10 -1.33
C PRO A 181 -0.34 -20.95 -2.84
N GLY A 182 -1.40 -20.25 -3.27
CA GLY A 182 -1.58 -19.87 -4.67
C GLY A 182 -0.60 -18.77 -5.10
N ASP A 183 0.19 -18.30 -4.14
CA ASP A 183 1.03 -17.13 -4.21
C ASP A 183 2.41 -17.47 -4.77
N ASP A 184 2.82 -16.74 -5.80
CA ASP A 184 4.11 -16.92 -6.44
C ASP A 184 5.13 -15.96 -5.82
N TYR A 185 5.89 -16.45 -4.85
CA TYR A 185 6.94 -15.67 -4.18
C TYR A 185 8.10 -15.32 -5.12
N GLU A 186 8.34 -16.13 -6.16
CA GLU A 186 9.33 -15.82 -7.18
C GLU A 186 8.85 -14.63 -8.02
N TYR A 187 7.56 -14.62 -8.40
CA TYR A 187 6.91 -13.48 -9.02
C TYR A 187 7.03 -12.22 -8.15
N LEU A 188 6.65 -12.28 -6.88
CA LEU A 188 6.68 -11.10 -5.99
C LEU A 188 8.12 -10.58 -5.78
N LEU A 189 9.10 -11.48 -5.67
CA LEU A 189 10.52 -11.11 -5.60
C LEU A 189 10.99 -10.43 -6.89
N ASN A 190 10.64 -10.98 -8.05
CA ASN A 190 10.96 -10.40 -9.35
C ASN A 190 10.33 -9.01 -9.48
N PHE A 191 9.07 -8.88 -9.07
CA PHE A 191 8.33 -7.62 -9.13
C PHE A 191 8.94 -6.56 -8.21
N TYR A 192 9.31 -6.93 -6.99
CA TYR A 192 10.09 -6.06 -6.09
C TYR A 192 11.38 -5.54 -6.77
N GLN A 193 12.12 -6.40 -7.48
CA GLN A 193 13.34 -5.98 -8.19
C GLN A 193 13.04 -5.02 -9.34
N GLU A 194 11.91 -5.18 -10.03
CA GLU A 194 11.48 -4.27 -11.10
C GLU A 194 11.16 -2.88 -10.55
N VAL A 195 10.32 -2.79 -9.52
CA VAL A 195 9.98 -1.52 -8.85
C VAL A 195 11.22 -0.84 -8.31
N LYS A 196 12.14 -1.60 -7.69
CA LYS A 196 13.42 -1.08 -7.22
C LYS A 196 14.25 -0.48 -8.36
N LYS A 197 14.37 -1.18 -9.49
CA LYS A 197 15.09 -0.66 -10.68
C LYS A 197 14.41 0.58 -11.25
N MET A 198 13.08 0.66 -11.24
CA MET A 198 12.34 1.86 -11.67
C MET A 198 12.68 3.05 -10.77
N TYR A 199 12.71 2.84 -9.46
CA TYR A 199 13.04 3.87 -8.48
C TYR A 199 14.51 4.35 -8.59
N GLU A 200 15.45 3.43 -8.84
CA GLU A 200 16.88 3.75 -8.95
C GLU A 200 17.28 4.40 -10.29
N LYS A 201 16.42 4.35 -11.31
CA LYS A 201 16.72 4.99 -12.60
C LYS A 201 16.80 6.51 -12.41
N PRO A 202 17.87 7.17 -12.89
CA PRO A 202 17.92 8.62 -12.92
C PRO A 202 16.72 9.14 -13.70
N SER A 203 15.95 10.05 -13.10
CA SER A 203 14.88 10.76 -13.80
C SER A 203 15.48 11.42 -15.05
N CYS A 204 15.16 10.89 -16.22
CA CYS A 204 15.63 11.44 -17.48
C CYS A 204 14.90 12.78 -17.70
N GLY A 205 15.49 13.89 -17.24
CA GLY A 205 14.90 15.22 -17.44
C GLY A 205 15.18 16.28 -16.39
N SER A 206 16.43 16.47 -15.94
CA SER A 206 16.82 17.74 -15.32
C SER A 206 18.30 18.08 -15.55
N SER A 207 18.67 18.34 -16.81
CA SER A 207 19.86 19.13 -17.12
C SER A 207 19.83 19.63 -18.56
N SER A 208 19.51 20.91 -18.74
CA SER A 208 19.93 21.85 -19.80
C SER A 208 18.78 22.74 -20.33
N LEU A 209 18.23 23.58 -19.46
CA LEU A 209 17.81 24.90 -19.95
C LEU A 209 19.07 25.74 -20.03
N SER A 210 19.57 25.85 -21.26
CA SER A 210 20.71 26.66 -21.63
C SER A 210 20.53 28.09 -21.15
N LYS A 211 21.63 28.64 -20.63
CA LYS A 211 21.89 30.08 -20.68
C LYS A 211 21.66 30.54 -22.12
N LYS A 212 20.56 31.23 -22.39
CA LYS A 212 20.51 32.21 -23.48
C LYS A 212 20.93 33.53 -22.87
N GLU A 213 22.22 33.81 -22.99
CA GLU A 213 22.74 35.17 -22.85
C GLU A 213 22.08 36.04 -23.93
N HIS A 214 21.54 37.16 -23.46
CA HIS A 214 21.06 38.25 -24.30
C HIS A 214 22.22 38.86 -25.08
N TRP A 215 22.11 38.87 -26.41
CA TRP A 215 22.74 39.85 -27.27
C TRP A 215 21.75 40.26 -28.36
N ALA A 216 21.15 41.43 -28.16
CA ALA A 216 20.70 42.37 -29.20
C ALA A 216 20.48 43.72 -28.52
#